data_AF-A0A849USC6-F1
#
_entry.id   AF-A0A849USC6-F1
#
_cell.length_a   1.000
_cell.length_b   1.000
_cell.length_c   1.000
_cell.angle_alpha   90.00
_cell.angle_beta   90.00
_cell.angle_gamma   90.00
#
_symmetry.space_group_name_H-M   'P 1'
#
loop_
_entity.id
_entity.type
_entity.pdbx_description
1 polymer ?
#
loop_
_entity_poly.entity_id
_entity_poly.type
_entity_poly.pdbx_seq_one_letter_code
_entity_poly.pdbx_strand_id
1 'polypeptide(L)'
;MNNPKTLLLPTCKGLECILFNEIVRIEASSNYSKLFFNNGKTLVVAKVLHWFEDKLPKEIFTRVHRSHLINMHYISHYCLTKCSSITLIDNSLIVIARRKKVGIEKILGTRIAA
;
A
#
# COMPACT_ATOMS: atom_id res chain seq x y z
N MET A 1 1.82 -23.03 7.36
CA MET A 1 1.88 -23.00 5.88
C MET A 1 2.46 -21.65 5.48
N ASN A 2 3.68 -21.64 4.93
CA ASN A 2 4.38 -20.40 4.55
C ASN A 2 3.61 -19.72 3.42
N ASN A 3 2.82 -18.71 3.74
CA ASN A 3 2.26 -17.82 2.73
C ASN A 3 3.47 -17.17 2.03
N PRO A 4 3.65 -17.31 0.71
CA PRO A 4 4.79 -16.70 0.04
C PRO A 4 4.70 -15.18 0.29
N LYS A 5 5.72 -14.63 0.95
CA LYS A 5 5.82 -13.18 1.22
C LYS A 5 6.23 -12.40 -0.03
N THR A 6 5.86 -12.91 -1.21
CA THR A 6 6.32 -12.48 -2.52
C THR A 6 5.17 -12.33 -3.50
N LEU A 7 5.28 -11.35 -4.39
CA LEU A 7 4.43 -11.12 -5.53
C LEU A 7 5.24 -11.44 -6.80
N LEU A 8 4.69 -12.31 -7.64
CA LEU A 8 5.25 -12.59 -8.96
C LEU A 8 4.57 -11.67 -9.99
N LEU A 9 5.35 -10.80 -10.63
CA LEU A 9 4.86 -9.87 -11.64
C LEU A 9 5.51 -10.15 -13.00
N PRO A 10 4.71 -10.44 -14.05
CA PRO A 10 5.25 -10.49 -15.40
C PRO A 10 5.59 -9.07 -15.87
N THR A 11 6.83 -8.88 -16.30
CA THR A 11 7.37 -7.66 -16.89
C THR A 11 7.85 -7.94 -18.31
N CYS A 12 8.21 -6.90 -19.06
CA CYS A 12 8.80 -7.05 -20.39
C CYS A 12 10.16 -7.77 -20.38
N LYS A 13 10.82 -7.86 -19.20
CA LYS A 13 12.13 -8.51 -19.02
C LYS A 13 12.01 -9.95 -18.48
N GLY A 14 10.81 -10.43 -18.21
CA GLY A 14 10.56 -11.75 -17.65
C GLY A 14 9.66 -11.71 -16.42
N LEU A 15 9.91 -12.60 -15.45
CA LEU A 15 9.14 -12.67 -14.21
C LEU A 15 9.93 -12.02 -13.07
N GLU A 16 9.40 -10.95 -12.49
CA GLU A 16 9.98 -10.34 -11.29
C GLU A 16 9.35 -10.92 -10.02
N CYS A 17 10.21 -11.31 -9.08
CA CYS A 17 9.80 -11.74 -7.75
C CYS A 17 10.04 -10.59 -6.77
N ILE A 18 8.96 -10.02 -6.25
CA ILE A 18 8.98 -8.83 -5.40
C ILE A 18 8.57 -9.23 -3.99
N LEU A 19 9.33 -8.87 -2.97
CA LEU A 19 8.93 -9.13 -1.60
C LEU A 19 7.87 -8.11 -1.14
N PHE A 20 6.87 -8.55 -0.39
CA PHE A 20 5.84 -7.65 0.15
C PHE A 20 6.44 -6.57 1.07
N ASN A 21 7.49 -6.93 1.80
CA ASN A 21 8.19 -5.99 2.67
C ASN A 21 9.01 -4.95 1.88
N GLU A 22 9.26 -5.11 0.58
CA GLU A 22 9.93 -4.09 -0.23
C GLU A 22 8.96 -3.00 -0.68
N ILE A 23 7.67 -3.32 -0.80
CA ILE A 23 6.64 -2.41 -1.30
C ILE A 23 6.19 -1.45 -0.18
N VAL A 24 6.41 -0.16 -0.37
CA VAL A 24 5.95 0.93 0.51
C VAL A 24 4.49 1.28 0.21
N ARG A 25 4.17 1.48 -1.07
CA ARG A 25 2.81 1.78 -1.53
C ARG A 25 2.61 1.44 -3.00
N ILE A 26 1.36 1.36 -3.41
CA ILE A 26 0.92 1.21 -4.78
C ILE A 26 -0.07 2.33 -5.11
N GLU A 27 0.18 3.00 -6.24
CA GLU A 27 -0.63 4.09 -6.74
C GLU A 27 -1.29 3.73 -8.06
N ALA A 28 -2.59 3.98 -8.18
CA ALA A 28 -3.29 3.83 -9.44
C ALA A 28 -2.92 4.97 -10.40
N SER A 29 -2.57 4.61 -11.64
CA SER A 29 -2.34 5.53 -12.75
C SER A 29 -3.16 5.05 -13.95
N SER A 30 -4.43 5.47 -14.03
CA SER A 30 -5.39 4.98 -15.02
C SER A 30 -5.50 3.45 -15.00
N ASN A 31 -5.19 2.76 -16.10
CA ASN A 31 -5.19 1.29 -16.22
C ASN A 31 -3.89 0.62 -15.74
N TYR A 32 -2.97 1.39 -15.16
CA TYR A 32 -1.70 0.93 -14.62
C TYR A 32 -1.64 1.15 -13.12
N SER A 33 -0.69 0.48 -12.47
CA SER A 33 -0.33 0.77 -11.09
C SER A 33 1.17 0.96 -10.98
N LYS A 34 1.57 1.97 -10.20
CA LYS A 34 2.97 2.26 -9.88
C LYS A 34 3.26 1.76 -8.47
N LEU A 35 4.18 0.81 -8.34
CA LEU A 35 4.71 0.31 -7.09
C LEU A 35 5.89 1.20 -6.68
N PHE A 36 5.93 1.57 -5.40
CA PHE A 36 7.00 2.33 -4.79
C PHE A 36 7.70 1.43 -3.78
N PHE A 37 9.02 1.31 -3.90
CA PHE A 37 9.82 0.42 -3.06
C PHE A 37 10.62 1.21 -2.01
N ASN A 38 10.99 0.53 -0.93
CA ASN A 38 11.75 1.11 0.19
C ASN A 38 13.17 1.56 -0.18
N ASN A 39 13.72 1.09 -1.30
CA ASN A 39 14.99 1.51 -1.86
C ASN A 39 14.87 2.72 -2.81
N GLY A 40 13.70 3.36 -2.87
CA GLY A 40 13.42 4.51 -3.73
C GLY A 40 13.13 4.17 -5.20
N LYS A 41 13.27 2.90 -5.61
CA LYS A 41 12.91 2.47 -6.96
C LYS A 41 11.39 2.41 -7.13
N THR A 42 10.95 2.41 -8.38
CA THR A 42 9.54 2.24 -8.73
C THR A 42 9.37 1.29 -9.90
N LEU A 43 8.23 0.60 -9.96
CA LEU A 43 7.85 -0.28 -11.07
C LEU A 43 6.43 0.06 -11.51
N VAL A 44 6.23 0.24 -12.81
CA VAL A 44 4.90 0.43 -13.41
C VAL A 44 4.44 -0.89 -14.01
N VAL A 45 3.23 -1.30 -13.66
CA VAL A 45 2.65 -2.59 -14.07
C VAL A 45 1.29 -2.35 -14.72
N ALA A 46 1.02 -3.05 -15.83
CA ALA A 46 -0.27 -3.06 -16.53
C ALA A 46 -1.34 -3.89 -15.78
N LYS A 47 -1.53 -3.57 -14.50
CA LYS A 47 -2.56 -4.12 -13.62
C LYS A 47 -3.22 -2.98 -12.87
N VAL A 48 -4.53 -3.04 -12.73
CA VAL A 48 -5.30 -2.06 -11.95
C VAL A 48 -5.12 -2.27 -10.46
N LEU A 49 -5.30 -1.21 -9.67
CA LEU A 49 -5.07 -1.25 -8.21
C LEU A 49 -5.90 -2.32 -7.49
N HIS A 50 -7.12 -2.60 -7.96
CA HIS A 50 -7.99 -3.64 -7.39
C HIS A 50 -7.37 -5.03 -7.50
N TRP A 51 -6.65 -5.33 -8.59
CA TRP A 51 -5.95 -6.60 -8.75
C TRP A 51 -4.91 -6.81 -7.65
N PHE A 52 -4.21 -5.74 -7.23
CA PHE A 52 -3.27 -5.81 -6.10
C PHE A 52 -3.99 -5.94 -4.77
N GLU A 53 -5.10 -5.20 -4.56
CA GLU A 53 -5.91 -5.29 -3.34
C GLU A 53 -6.43 -6.71 -3.09
N ASP A 54 -6.75 -7.46 -4.14
CA ASP A 54 -7.23 -8.85 -4.03
C ASP A 54 -6.11 -9.87 -3.83
N LYS A 55 -4.90 -9.59 -4.33
CA LYS A 55 -3.76 -10.52 -4.30
C LYS A 55 -2.86 -10.33 -3.09
N LEU A 56 -2.84 -9.12 -2.51
CA LEU A 56 -1.97 -8.80 -1.40
C LEU A 56 -2.65 -9.06 -0.05
N PRO A 57 -1.90 -9.52 0.96
CA PRO A 57 -2.43 -9.79 2.29
C PRO A 57 -2.97 -8.50 2.95
N LYS A 58 -4.23 -8.56 3.41
CA LYS A 58 -4.94 -7.41 4.00
C LYS A 58 -4.36 -6.98 5.35
N GLU A 59 -3.61 -7.87 5.99
CA GLU A 59 -2.89 -7.60 7.23
C GLU A 59 -1.71 -6.64 7.01
N ILE A 60 -1.15 -6.63 5.80
CA ILE A 60 0.01 -5.80 5.43
C ILE A 60 -0.45 -4.60 4.61
N PHE A 61 -1.33 -4.81 3.62
CA PHE A 61 -1.74 -3.79 2.68
C PHE A 61 -3.16 -3.33 2.94
N THR A 62 -3.35 -2.01 3.03
CA THR A 62 -4.67 -1.41 3.24
C THR A 62 -4.92 -0.32 2.21
N ARG A 63 -6.07 -0.41 1.53
CA ARG A 63 -6.47 0.60 0.56
C ARG A 63 -7.07 1.78 1.30
N VAL A 64 -6.39 2.92 1.28
CA VAL A 64 -6.78 4.13 2.04
C VAL A 64 -7.47 5.19 1.17
N HIS A 65 -7.23 5.14 -0.15
CA HIS A 65 -7.85 6.03 -1.13
C HIS A 65 -8.26 5.25 -2.39
N ARG A 66 -9.05 5.86 -3.29
CA ARG A 66 -9.39 5.22 -4.57
C ARG A 66 -8.15 4.92 -5.42
N SER A 67 -7.10 5.73 -5.27
CA SER A 67 -5.83 5.62 -5.98
C SER A 67 -4.67 5.09 -5.14
N HIS A 68 -4.84 4.81 -3.85
CA HIS A 68 -3.72 4.43 -2.98
C HIS A 68 -4.01 3.17 -2.16
N LEU A 69 -3.11 2.21 -2.29
CA LEU A 69 -2.95 1.02 -1.45
C LEU A 69 -1.60 1.15 -0.74
N ILE A 70 -1.58 1.18 0.59
CA ILE A 70 -0.35 1.41 1.35
C ILE A 70 0.02 0.16 2.14
N ASN A 71 1.31 0.00 2.41
CA ASN A 71 1.80 -0.99 3.37
C ASN A 71 1.81 -0.38 4.78
N MET A 72 1.10 -1.01 5.71
CA MET A 72 0.89 -0.54 7.07
C MET A 72 2.16 -0.59 7.94
N HIS A 73 3.21 -1.29 7.50
CA HIS A 73 4.52 -1.28 8.17
C HIS A 73 5.33 -0.02 7.90
N TYR A 74 4.99 0.71 6.83
CA TYR A 74 5.72 1.89 6.39
C TYR A 74 5.04 3.22 6.74
N ILE A 75 4.09 3.19 7.67
CA ILE A 75 3.46 4.39 8.21
C ILE A 75 4.44 5.05 9.20
N SER A 76 4.77 6.31 8.93
CA SER A 76 5.58 7.15 9.82
C SER A 76 4.69 7.96 10.77
N HIS A 77 3.62 8.56 10.25
CA HIS A 77 2.72 9.38 11.04
C HIS A 77 1.27 9.28 10.55
N TYR A 78 0.31 9.34 11.47
CA TYR A 78 -1.11 9.45 11.16
C TYR A 78 -1.68 10.75 11.74
N CYS A 79 -2.23 11.59 10.87
CA CYS A 79 -2.79 12.88 11.25
C CYS A 79 -4.31 12.76 11.51
N LEU A 80 -4.71 12.94 12.77
CA LEU A 80 -6.10 12.87 13.25
C LEU A 80 -6.94 14.13 12.98
N THR A 81 -6.35 15.16 12.36
CA THR A 81 -7.03 16.44 12.11
C THR A 81 -8.11 16.36 11.01
N LYS A 82 -8.75 17.50 10.70
CA LYS A 82 -9.83 17.60 9.68
C LYS A 82 -9.44 16.99 8.32
N CYS A 83 -8.16 17.02 7.96
CA CYS A 83 -7.62 16.40 6.76
C CYS A 83 -6.92 15.08 7.10
N SER A 84 -7.71 14.05 7.41
CA SER A 84 -7.19 12.73 7.81
C SER A 84 -6.24 12.19 6.74
N SER A 85 -4.96 12.10 7.09
CA SER A 85 -3.86 11.79 6.18
C SER A 85 -2.81 10.92 6.87
N ILE A 86 -2.07 10.17 6.07
CA ILE A 86 -1.01 9.27 6.49
C ILE A 86 0.28 9.74 5.82
N THR A 87 1.32 9.90 6.61
CA THR A 87 2.68 10.11 6.12
C THR A 87 3.42 8.78 6.16
N LEU A 88 3.99 8.36 5.04
CA LEU A 88 4.83 7.16 4.97
C LEU A 88 6.31 7.49 5.24
N ILE A 89 7.14 6.46 5.43
CA ILE A 89 8.60 6.63 5.67
C ILE A 89 9.34 7.32 4.53
N ASP A 90 8.81 7.28 3.30
CA ASP A 90 9.36 7.96 2.13
C ASP A 90 8.91 9.45 2.07
N ASN A 91 8.32 9.96 3.15
CA ASN A 91 7.71 11.28 3.28
C ASN A 91 6.49 11.51 2.35
N SER A 92 5.95 10.47 1.72
CA SER A 92 4.73 10.62 0.92
C SER A 92 3.51 10.84 1.83
N LEU A 93 2.72 11.87 1.50
CA LEU A 93 1.49 12.22 2.19
C LEU A 93 0.29 11.66 1.42
N ILE A 94 -0.45 10.74 2.06
CA ILE A 94 -1.60 10.06 1.48
C ILE A 94 -2.87 10.49 2.22
N VAL A 95 -3.77 11.17 1.50
CA VAL A 95 -5.08 11.54 2.04
C VAL A 95 -5.99 10.33 2.11
N ILE A 96 -6.64 10.14 3.26
CA ILE A 96 -7.60 9.07 3.47
C ILE A 96 -8.95 9.46 2.89
N ALA A 97 -9.58 8.56 2.12
CA ALA A 97 -10.95 8.76 1.69
C ALA A 97 -11.90 8.78 2.89
N ARG A 98 -12.79 9.78 2.98
CA ARG A 98 -13.77 9.95 4.08
C ARG A 98 -14.46 8.64 4.52
N ARG A 99 -14.91 7.82 3.56
CA ARG A 99 -15.59 6.53 3.80
C ARG A 99 -14.69 5.47 4.46
N LYS A 100 -13.38 5.57 4.30
CA LYS A 100 -12.40 4.62 4.83
C LYS A 100 -11.79 5.04 6.17
N LYS A 101 -11.96 6.31 6.55
CA LYS A 101 -11.42 6.91 7.78
C LYS A 101 -11.71 6.05 9.02
N VAL A 102 -12.98 5.76 9.29
CA VAL A 102 -13.40 5.00 10.48
C VAL A 102 -12.77 3.60 10.53
N GLY A 103 -12.64 2.94 9.37
CA GLY A 103 -12.02 1.61 9.30
C GLY A 103 -10.52 1.67 9.60
N ILE A 104 -9.82 2.66 9.05
CA ILE A 104 -8.37 2.83 9.26
C ILE A 104 -8.08 3.23 10.71
N GLU A 105 -8.89 4.09 11.31
CA GLU A 105 -8.76 4.47 12.72
C GLU A 105 -8.90 3.27 13.64
N LYS A 106 -9.82 2.34 13.36
CA LYS A 106 -9.93 1.08 14.10
C LYS A 106 -8.68 0.22 13.94
N ILE A 107 -8.20 0.04 12.71
CA ILE A 107 -6.99 -0.76 12.43
C ILE A 107 -5.77 -0.20 13.16
N LEU A 108 -5.58 1.12 13.14
CA LEU A 108 -4.47 1.79 13.83
C LEU A 108 -4.64 1.76 15.35
N GLY A 109 -5.86 1.97 15.86
CA GLY A 109 -6.16 1.92 17.29
C GLY A 109 -5.89 0.55 17.91
N THR A 110 -6.23 -0.54 17.21
CA THR A 110 -5.91 -1.91 17.66
C THR A 110 -4.41 -2.17 17.78
N ARG A 111 -3.57 -1.46 17.01
CA ARG A 111 -2.10 -1.60 17.05
C ARG A 111 -1.41 -0.77 18.14
N ILE A 112 -2.12 0.18 18.76
CA ILE A 112 -1.61 0.99 19.88
C ILE A 112 -1.96 0.32 21.22
N ALA A 113 -3.02 -0.48 21.26
CA ALA A 113 -3.52 -1.14 22.47
C ALA A 113 -2.99 -2.58 22.69
N ALA A 114 -2.08 -3.05 21.85
CA ALA A 114 -1.42 -4.37 21.93
C ALA A 114 0.09 -4.19 22.07
#